data_AF-A0A5C7FJR0-F1
#
_entry.id   AF-A0A5C7FJR0-F1
#
_cell.length_a   1.000
_cell.length_b   1.000
_cell.length_c   1.000
_cell.angle_alpha   90.00
_cell.angle_beta   90.00
_cell.angle_gamma   90.00
#
_symmetry.space_group_name_H-M   'P 1'
#
loop_
_entity.id
_entity.type
_entity.pdbx_description
1 polymer ?
#
loop_
_entity_poly.entity_id
_entity_poly.type
_entity_poly.pdbx_seq_one_letter_code
_entity_poly.pdbx_strand_id
1 'polypeptide(L)'
;MAQHAWNITGHHGNTYKLGLFHGEKTHHVVVHCNNNVVAIDFGVKESKTYTIFLDQQLCEVSIDHTGGENFSYDCRINYEVETPLNLQRKKQREDEKRSERVRLFAALAVLVIIVAFLMG
;
A
#
# COMPACT_ATOMS: atom_id res chain seq x y z
N MET A 1 12.03 7.09 -23.64
CA MET A 1 11.31 5.81 -23.51
C MET A 1 11.41 5.38 -22.07
N ALA A 2 10.30 5.12 -21.38
CA ALA A 2 10.32 4.74 -19.98
C ALA A 2 9.92 3.26 -19.81
N GLN A 3 10.82 2.48 -19.23
CA GLN A 3 10.56 1.11 -18.80
C GLN A 3 10.95 0.99 -17.33
N HIS A 4 9.96 0.76 -16.48
CA HIS A 4 10.13 0.65 -15.04
C HIS A 4 9.76 -0.74 -14.57
N ALA A 5 10.43 -1.19 -13.51
CA ALA A 5 10.10 -2.42 -12.82
C ALA A 5 10.30 -2.25 -11.32
N TRP A 6 9.35 -2.78 -10.54
CA TRP A 6 9.36 -2.74 -9.09
C TRP A 6 9.14 -4.15 -8.55
N ASN A 7 9.86 -4.49 -7.48
CA ASN A 7 9.64 -5.71 -6.72
C ASN A 7 8.79 -5.38 -5.50
N ILE A 8 7.59 -5.96 -5.45
CA ILE A 8 6.63 -5.76 -4.37
C ILE A 8 6.52 -7.07 -3.60
N THR A 9 6.65 -7.02 -2.27
CA THR A 9 6.44 -8.20 -1.42
C THR A 9 4.98 -8.25 -0.98
N GLY A 10 4.28 -9.29 -1.44
CA GLY A 10 2.89 -9.58 -1.10
C GLY A 10 2.71 -10.00 0.36
N HIS A 11 1.45 -10.18 0.77
CA HIS A 11 1.13 -10.40 2.19
C HIS A 11 1.69 -11.71 2.74
N HIS A 12 1.73 -12.75 1.90
CA HIS A 12 2.23 -14.08 2.26
C HIS A 12 3.74 -14.24 2.02
N GLY A 13 4.47 -13.15 1.74
CA GLY A 13 5.91 -13.17 1.48
C GLY A 13 6.31 -13.45 0.02
N ASN A 14 5.36 -13.70 -0.87
CA ASN A 14 5.62 -13.82 -2.31
C ASN A 14 6.13 -12.49 -2.88
N THR A 15 7.18 -12.53 -3.71
CA THR A 15 7.64 -11.34 -4.43
C THR A 15 7.03 -11.29 -5.82
N TYR A 16 6.45 -10.13 -6.15
CA TYR A 16 5.85 -9.82 -7.45
C TYR A 16 6.70 -8.78 -8.16
N LYS A 17 7.05 -9.04 -9.42
CA LYS A 17 7.72 -8.08 -10.30
C LYS A 17 6.68 -7.37 -11.15
N LEU A 18 6.25 -6.19 -10.71
CA LEU A 18 5.43 -5.30 -11.52
C LEU A 18 6.33 -4.52 -12.47
N GLY A 19 5.90 -4.38 -13.72
CA GLY A 19 6.58 -3.53 -14.67
C GLY A 19 5.61 -2.73 -15.50
N LEU A 20 6.12 -1.58 -15.93
CA LEU A 20 5.43 -0.60 -16.74
C LEU A 20 6.32 -0.25 -17.92
N PHE A 21 5.77 -0.39 -19.11
CA PHE A 21 6.31 0.22 -20.31
C PHE A 21 5.42 1.40 -20.70
N HIS A 22 6.01 2.56 -20.97
CA HIS A 22 5.32 3.72 -21.51
C HIS A 22 6.12 4.27 -22.71
N GLY A 23 5.53 4.14 -23.90
CA GLY A 23 6.14 4.53 -25.16
C GLY A 23 6.28 6.05 -25.28
N GLU A 24 7.48 6.55 -25.59
CA GLU A 24 7.78 7.99 -25.61
C GLU A 24 7.02 8.76 -26.70
N LYS A 25 6.80 8.14 -27.87
CA LYS A 25 6.12 8.78 -29.02
C LYS A 25 4.66 8.39 -29.14
N THR A 26 4.37 7.11 -28.87
CA THR A 26 3.04 6.53 -29.05
C THR A 26 2.19 6.66 -27.79
N HIS A 27 2.82 6.90 -26.65
CA HIS A 27 2.19 6.86 -25.32
C HIS A 27 1.42 5.56 -25.08
N HIS A 28 1.85 4.47 -25.71
CA HIS A 28 1.28 3.16 -25.46
C HIS A 28 1.83 2.64 -24.14
N VAL A 29 0.94 2.12 -23.31
CA VAL A 29 1.25 1.60 -21.99
C VAL A 29 1.05 0.10 -21.97
N VAL A 30 1.99 -0.61 -21.37
CA VAL A 30 1.85 -2.01 -21.00
C VAL A 30 2.21 -2.15 -19.53
N VAL A 31 1.27 -2.65 -18.73
CA VAL A 31 1.53 -3.06 -17.36
C VAL A 31 1.61 -4.57 -17.32
N HIS A 32 2.62 -5.10 -16.66
CA HIS A 32 2.81 -6.54 -16.50
C HIS A 32 3.17 -6.92 -15.07
N CYS A 33 2.81 -8.14 -14.66
CA CYS A 33 3.20 -8.73 -13.38
C CYS A 33 3.81 -10.11 -13.65
N ASN A 34 5.04 -10.36 -13.16
CA ASN A 34 5.74 -11.64 -13.35
C ASN A 34 5.75 -12.12 -14.81
N ASN A 35 6.07 -11.20 -15.74
CA ASN A 35 6.07 -11.40 -17.20
C ASN A 35 4.69 -11.64 -17.85
N ASN A 36 3.59 -11.62 -17.10
CA ASN A 36 2.24 -11.67 -17.64
C ASN A 36 1.70 -10.26 -17.82
N VAL A 37 1.20 -9.93 -19.01
CA VAL A 37 0.55 -8.65 -19.27
C VAL A 37 -0.78 -8.60 -18.53
N VAL A 38 -0.99 -7.55 -17.74
CA VAL A 38 -2.21 -7.36 -16.93
C VAL A 38 -3.05 -6.18 -17.42
N ALA A 39 -2.44 -5.20 -18.08
CA ALA A 39 -3.14 -4.11 -18.73
C ALA A 39 -2.37 -3.61 -19.95
N ILE A 40 -3.12 -3.21 -20.98
CA ILE A 40 -2.60 -2.50 -22.16
C ILE A 40 -3.50 -1.30 -22.37
N ASP A 41 -2.89 -0.15 -22.70
CA ASP A 41 -3.61 1.06 -23.02
C ASP A 41 -2.86 1.84 -24.12
N PHE A 42 -3.60 2.54 -24.97
CA PHE A 42 -3.04 3.19 -26.15
C PHE A 42 -3.20 4.71 -26.05
N GLY A 43 -2.08 5.44 -26.08
CA GLY A 43 -2.12 6.90 -26.22
C GLY A 43 -2.34 7.64 -24.90
N VAL A 44 -1.78 7.14 -23.80
CA VAL A 44 -1.91 7.70 -22.45
C VAL A 44 -1.03 8.94 -22.29
N LYS A 45 -1.60 10.10 -22.62
CA LYS A 45 -0.91 11.40 -22.54
C LYS A 45 -1.08 12.13 -21.21
N GLU A 46 -2.04 11.68 -20.41
CA GLU A 46 -2.41 12.27 -19.13
C GLU A 46 -2.09 11.33 -17.96
N SER A 47 -2.14 11.86 -16.74
CA SER A 47 -1.96 11.03 -15.54
C SER A 47 -2.98 9.89 -15.49
N LYS A 48 -2.50 8.69 -15.17
CA LYS A 48 -3.35 7.49 -15.08
C LYS A 48 -2.78 6.49 -14.08
N THR A 49 -3.68 5.89 -13.31
CA THR A 49 -3.33 4.85 -12.34
C THR A 49 -3.95 3.52 -12.74
N TYR A 50 -3.11 2.48 -12.77
CA TYR A 50 -3.54 1.11 -12.96
C TYR A 50 -3.57 0.41 -11.61
N THR A 51 -4.65 -0.31 -11.35
CA THR A 51 -4.88 -0.98 -10.07
C THR A 51 -4.90 -2.48 -10.28
N ILE A 52 -4.07 -3.22 -9.54
CA ILE A 52 -3.90 -4.68 -9.67
C ILE A 52 -3.90 -5.29 -8.27
N PHE A 53 -4.61 -6.41 -8.10
CA PHE A 53 -4.51 -7.20 -6.88
C PHE A 53 -3.29 -8.12 -6.94
N LEU A 54 -2.41 -8.02 -5.94
CA LEU A 54 -1.32 -8.93 -5.67
C LEU A 54 -1.68 -9.72 -4.41
N ASP A 55 -2.10 -10.97 -4.58
CA ASP A 55 -2.81 -11.74 -3.54
C ASP A 55 -4.04 -10.98 -3.01
N GLN A 56 -3.96 -10.51 -1.76
CA GLN A 56 -5.00 -9.72 -1.09
C GLN A 56 -4.61 -8.24 -0.94
N GLN A 57 -3.48 -7.83 -1.52
CA GLN A 57 -3.03 -6.45 -1.50
C GLN A 57 -3.43 -5.75 -2.80
N LEU A 58 -4.00 -4.55 -2.67
CA LEU A 58 -4.23 -3.69 -3.82
C LEU A 58 -2.96 -2.90 -4.11
N CYS A 59 -2.42 -3.05 -5.31
CA CYS A 59 -1.26 -2.31 -5.77
C CYS A 59 -1.67 -1.33 -6.87
N GLU A 60 -1.11 -0.13 -6.79
CA GLU A 60 -1.28 0.93 -7.78
C GLU A 60 0.03 1.12 -8.52
N VAL A 61 -0.05 1.25 -9.85
CA VAL A 61 1.02 1.72 -10.71
C VAL A 61 0.53 3.02 -11.33
N SER A 62 1.15 4.14 -10.95
CA SER A 62 0.76 5.46 -11.44
C SER A 62 1.71 5.96 -12.52
N ILE A 63 1.12 6.65 -13.48
CA ILE A 63 1.78 7.54 -14.41
C ILE A 63 1.28 8.92 -14.05
N ASP A 64 2.17 9.82 -13.65
CA ASP A 64 1.82 11.18 -13.28
C ASP A 64 2.43 12.13 -14.32
N HIS A 65 1.60 12.83 -15.07
CA HIS A 65 2.01 13.86 -16.02
C HIS A 65 2.48 15.09 -15.25
N THR A 66 3.76 15.43 -15.41
CA THR A 66 4.40 16.53 -14.67
C THR A 66 4.55 17.79 -15.53
N GLY A 67 3.81 17.87 -16.65
CA GLY A 67 3.81 18.99 -17.58
C GLY A 67 4.72 18.79 -18.81
N GLY A 68 4.30 19.35 -19.94
CA GLY A 68 4.95 19.17 -21.24
C GLY A 68 4.85 17.72 -21.71
N GLU A 69 5.98 17.11 -22.03
CA GLU A 69 6.08 15.67 -22.39
C GLU A 69 6.71 14.84 -21.25
N ASN A 70 6.71 15.37 -20.03
CA ASN A 70 7.34 14.74 -18.88
C ASN A 70 6.34 13.94 -18.06
N PHE A 71 6.78 12.76 -17.63
CA PHE A 71 6.00 11.82 -16.83
C PHE A 71 6.86 11.28 -15.70
N SER A 72 6.25 11.08 -14.55
CA SER A 72 6.81 10.33 -13.43
C SER A 72 6.02 9.05 -13.20
N TYR A 73 6.67 8.07 -12.58
CA TYR A 73 6.13 6.72 -12.46
C TYR A 73 6.34 6.21 -11.04
N ASP A 74 5.27 5.73 -10.42
CA ASP A 74 5.32 5.18 -9.07
C ASP A 74 4.60 3.84 -8.99
N CYS A 75 4.99 3.03 -8.00
CA CYS A 75 4.33 1.78 -7.69
C CYS A 75 4.23 1.62 -6.19
N ARG A 76 3.01 1.51 -5.68
CA ARG A 76 2.73 1.47 -4.24
C ARG A 76 1.58 0.54 -3.90
N ILE A 77 1.65 -0.03 -2.71
CA ILE A 77 0.51 -0.74 -2.11
C ILE A 77 -0.45 0.30 -1.54
N ASN A 78 -1.72 0.23 -1.93
CA ASN A 78 -2.76 1.08 -1.37
C ASN A 78 -3.27 0.45 -0.06
N TYR A 79 -2.86 1.04 1.07
CA TYR A 79 -3.29 0.63 2.41
C TYR A 79 -4.56 1.35 2.91
N GLU A 80 -5.04 2.33 2.17
CA GLU A 80 -6.15 3.20 2.55
C GLU A 80 -7.49 2.70 2.02
N VAL A 81 -7.50 2.11 0.82
CA VAL A 81 -8.71 1.49 0.26
C VAL A 81 -9.20 0.34 1.13
N GLU A 82 -10.52 0.22 1.27
CA GLU A 82 -11.22 -0.82 2.02
C GLU A 82 -11.17 -2.19 1.32
N THR A 83 -9.96 -2.76 1.23
CA THR A 83 -9.79 -4.18 0.88
C THR A 83 -10.06 -5.06 2.10
N PRO A 84 -10.44 -6.34 1.93
CA PRO A 84 -10.60 -7.27 3.04
C PRO A 84 -9.37 -7.32 3.96
N LEU A 85 -8.16 -7.31 3.39
CA LEU A 85 -6.91 -7.32 4.15
C LEU A 85 -6.66 -5.99 4.89
N ASN A 86 -6.94 -4.84 4.28
CA ASN A 86 -6.79 -3.55 4.94
C ASN A 86 -7.80 -3.38 6.08
N LEU A 87 -9.02 -3.89 5.93
CA LEU A 87 -10.03 -3.94 7.00
C LEU A 87 -9.55 -4.80 8.17
N GLN A 88 -8.98 -5.98 7.90
CA GLN A 88 -8.39 -6.83 8.94
C GLN A 88 -7.24 -6.12 9.67
N ARG A 89 -6.30 -5.51 8.94
CA ARG A 89 -5.19 -4.73 9.51
C ARG A 89 -5.69 -3.55 10.36
N LYS A 90 -6.73 -2.85 9.90
CA LYS A 90 -7.34 -1.75 10.65
C LYS A 90 -7.93 -2.24 11.97
N LYS A 91 -8.72 -3.32 11.93
CA LYS A 91 -9.31 -3.93 13.12
C LYS A 91 -8.23 -4.39 14.12
N GLN A 92 -7.19 -5.09 13.66
CA GLN A 92 -6.08 -5.52 14.52
C GLN A 92 -5.42 -4.34 15.25
N ARG A 93 -5.12 -3.26 14.52
CA ARG A 93 -4.52 -2.04 15.11
C ARG A 93 -5.46 -1.37 16.12
N GLU A 94 -6.77 -1.39 15.89
CA GLU A 94 -7.76 -0.86 16.83
C GLU A 94 -7.84 -1.70 18.11
N ASP A 95 -7.83 -3.03 17.97
CA ASP A 95 -7.83 -3.97 19.08
C ASP A 95 -6.54 -3.88 19.92
N GLU A 96 -5.38 -3.74 19.27
CA GLU A 96 -4.09 -3.51 19.93
C GLU A 96 -4.09 -2.21 20.74
N LYS A 97 -4.48 -1.08 20.13
CA LYS A 97 -4.59 0.21 20.82
C LYS A 97 -5.55 0.15 22.00
N ARG A 98 -6.65 -0.59 21.86
CA ARG A 98 -7.60 -0.81 22.95
C ARG A 98 -6.95 -1.60 24.09
N SER A 99 -6.26 -2.69 23.77
CA SER A 99 -5.52 -3.49 24.74
C SER A 99 -4.44 -2.68 25.46
N GLU A 100 -3.66 -1.86 24.74
CA GLU A 100 -2.65 -0.97 25.32
C GLU A 100 -3.24 0.03 26.31
N ARG A 101 -4.36 0.69 25.94
CA ARG A 101 -5.07 1.59 26.85
C ARG A 101 -5.55 0.88 28.11
N VAL A 102 -6.13 -0.31 27.96
CA VAL A 102 -6.59 -1.13 29.09
C VAL A 102 -5.41 -1.51 30.00
N ARG A 103 -4.28 -1.93 29.44
CA ARG A 103 -3.06 -2.26 30.21
C ARG A 103 -2.53 -1.05 30.97
N LEU A 104 -2.51 0.13 30.33
CA LEU A 104 -2.07 1.37 30.98
C LEU A 104 -2.98 1.74 32.17
N PHE A 105 -4.30 1.71 31.98
CA PHE A 105 -5.25 1.99 33.06
C PHE A 105 -5.15 0.97 34.20
N ALA A 106 -5.00 -0.32 33.88
CA ALA A 106 -4.79 -1.36 34.88
C ALA A 106 -3.51 -1.13 35.68
N ALA A 107 -2.39 -0.78 35.02
CA ALA A 107 -1.13 -0.48 35.69
C ALA A 107 -1.23 0.74 36.61
N LEU A 108 -1.91 1.81 36.17
CA LEU A 108 -2.16 3.00 36.98
C LEU A 108 -3.02 2.67 38.21
N ALA A 109 -4.08 1.85 38.04
CA ALA A 109 -4.93 1.45 39.15
C ALA A 109 -4.13 0.65 40.21
N VAL A 110 -3.27 -0.28 39.77
CA VAL A 110 -2.39 -1.04 40.68
C VAL A 110 -1.42 -0.10 41.41
N LEU A 111 -0.83 0.87 40.71
CA LEU A 111 0.08 1.85 41.32
C LEU A 111 -0.63 2.67 42.41
N VAL A 112 -1.85 3.14 42.14
CA VAL A 112 -2.66 3.91 43.11
C VAL A 112 -2.96 3.06 44.35
N ILE A 113 -3.30 1.78 44.17
CA ILE A 113 -3.56 0.86 45.29
C ILE A 113 -2.29 0.69 46.14
N ILE A 114 -1.13 0.46 45.53
CA ILE A 114 0.15 0.32 46.25
C ILE A 114 0.46 1.59 47.05
N VAL A 115 0.31 2.77 46.45
CA VAL A 115 0.55 4.04 47.13
C VAL A 115 -0.41 4.25 48.30
N ALA A 116 -1.69 3.89 48.14
CA ALA A 116 -2.66 3.97 49.23
C ALA A 116 -2.29 3.05 50.40
N PHE A 117 -1.81 1.83 50.13
CA PHE A 117 -1.32 0.91 51.15
C PHE A 117 -0.04 1.38 51.86
N LEU A 118 0.82 2.15 51.19
CA LEU A 118 2.05 2.69 51.80
C LEU A 118 1.80 3.94 52.66
N MET A 119 0.70 4.65 52.44
CA MET A 119 0.35 5.89 53.17
C MET A 119 -0.66 5.70 54.31
N GLY A 120 -1.33 4.55 54.39
CA GLY A 120 -2.27 4.19 55.47
C GLY A 120 -1.64 3.26 56.48
#